data_AF-A0A7K1ERV3-F1
#
_entry.id   AF-A0A7K1ERV3-F1
#
_cell.length_a   1.000
_cell.length_b   1.000
_cell.length_c   1.000
_cell.angle_alpha   90.00
_cell.angle_beta   90.00
_cell.angle_gamma   90.00
#
_symmetry.space_group_name_H-M   'P 1'
#
loop_
_entity.id
_entity.type
_entity.pdbx_description
1 polymer ?
#
loop_
_entity_poly.entity_id
_entity_poly.type
_entity_poly.pdbx_seq_one_letter_code
_entity_poly.pdbx_strand_id
1 'polypeptide(L)'
;MKDPNSLPQDPMLAELVSMARRKKITRRAVFAGMGGTAAAFALAGCAQEQSDLVWHNWDLYMDEDDEGNRPTLQRFTEQTGIRVDYKIEIDDNDTYFGKVKDQLELGQDIGA
;
A
#
# COMPACT_ATOMS: atom_id res chain seq x y z
N MET A 1 -22.00 25.76 4.69
CA MET A 1 -21.64 25.48 3.29
C MET A 1 -20.17 25.84 3.12
N LYS A 2 -19.27 24.88 2.85
CA LYS A 2 -17.85 25.15 2.60
C LYS A 2 -17.67 25.24 1.08
N ASP A 3 -17.22 26.38 0.57
CA ASP A 3 -17.11 26.61 -0.87
C ASP A 3 -16.14 25.60 -1.50
N PRO A 4 -16.57 24.82 -2.52
CA PRO A 4 -15.73 23.81 -3.16
C PRO A 4 -14.53 24.40 -3.92
N ASN A 5 -14.43 25.73 -4.00
CA ASN A 5 -13.38 26.47 -4.71
C ASN A 5 -12.47 27.30 -3.79
N SER A 6 -12.56 27.17 -2.45
CA SER A 6 -11.63 27.87 -1.56
C SER A 6 -10.23 27.26 -1.69
N LEU A 7 -9.23 28.07 -2.01
CA LEU A 7 -7.83 27.63 -2.04
C LEU A 7 -7.37 27.21 -0.64
N PRO A 8 -6.45 26.22 -0.52
CA PRO A 8 -5.80 25.90 0.75
C PRO A 8 -5.16 27.17 1.35
N GLN A 9 -5.46 27.47 2.62
CA GLN A 9 -4.94 28.65 3.34
C GLN A 9 -3.47 28.50 3.78
N ASP A 10 -2.90 27.31 3.53
CA ASP A 10 -1.49 27.03 3.78
C ASP A 10 -0.63 27.66 2.65
N PRO A 11 0.35 28.53 2.98
CA PRO A 11 1.18 29.21 1.99
C PRO A 11 1.95 28.24 1.08
N MET A 12 2.35 27.07 1.58
CA MET A 12 3.07 26.05 0.82
C MET A 12 2.16 25.36 -0.21
N LEU A 13 0.91 25.06 0.18
CA LEU A 13 -0.07 24.47 -0.72
C LEU A 13 -0.54 25.49 -1.78
N ALA A 14 -0.67 26.77 -1.41
CA ALA A 14 -0.99 27.84 -2.34
C ALA A 14 0.11 27.99 -3.41
N GLU A 15 1.38 27.89 -3.01
CA GLU A 15 2.51 27.93 -3.93
C GLU A 15 2.49 26.75 -4.89
N LEU A 16 2.27 25.53 -4.38
CA LEU A 16 2.19 24.30 -5.18
C LEU A 16 1.05 24.36 -6.22
N VAL A 17 -0.13 24.84 -5.83
CA VAL A 17 -1.27 25.02 -6.73
C VAL A 17 -0.98 26.10 -7.78
N SER A 18 -0.26 27.17 -7.41
CA SER A 18 0.16 28.22 -8.35
C SER A 18 1.19 27.72 -9.37
N MET A 19 2.08 26.81 -8.95
CA MET A 19 3.06 26.17 -9.84
C MET A 19 2.36 25.20 -10.80
N ALA A 20 1.40 24.41 -10.31
CA ALA A 20 0.62 23.49 -11.13
C ALA A 20 -0.26 24.23 -12.17
N ARG A 21 -0.92 25.33 -11.78
CA ARG A 21 -1.78 26.11 -12.69
C ARG A 21 -1.02 26.87 -13.77
N ARG A 22 0.26 27.20 -13.57
CA ARG A 22 1.10 27.85 -14.59
C ARG A 22 1.41 26.92 -15.78
N LYS A 23 1.29 25.61 -15.62
CA LYS A 23 1.38 24.66 -16.74
C LYS A 23 0.00 24.42 -17.36
N LYS A 24 -0.49 25.39 -18.14
CA LYS A 24 -1.60 25.16 -19.09
C LYS A 24 -1.12 24.25 -20.22
N ILE A 25 -0.97 22.95 -19.93
CA ILE A 25 -0.78 21.93 -20.97
C ILE A 25 -2.11 21.84 -21.73
N THR A 26 -2.18 22.59 -22.82
CA THR A 26 -3.34 22.58 -23.70
C THR A 26 -3.33 21.24 -24.42
N ARG A 27 -4.42 20.45 -24.30
CA ARG A 27 -4.59 19.09 -24.87
C ARG A 27 -4.35 18.98 -26.40
N ARG A 28 -4.09 20.10 -27.08
CA ARG A 28 -3.90 20.21 -28.53
C ARG A 28 -2.44 20.05 -28.98
N ALA A 29 -1.49 19.90 -28.06
CA ALA A 29 -0.06 19.70 -28.40
C ALA A 29 0.35 18.24 -28.65
N VAL A 30 -0.57 17.27 -28.55
CA VAL A 30 -0.23 15.83 -28.65
C VAL A 30 -0.19 15.29 -30.09
N PHE A 31 -0.64 16.04 -31.11
CA PHE A 31 -0.74 15.53 -32.50
C PHE A 31 0.07 16.27 -33.57
N ALA A 32 1.03 17.11 -33.20
CA ALA A 32 1.95 17.74 -34.16
C ALA A 32 3.40 17.61 -33.66
N GLY A 33 4.01 16.46 -33.91
CA GLY A 33 5.39 16.19 -33.51
C GLY A 33 5.83 14.75 -33.76
N MET A 34 5.88 14.35 -35.04
CA MET A 34 6.71 13.22 -35.46
C MET A 34 8.17 13.57 -35.14
N GLY A 35 8.73 12.96 -34.08
CA GLY A 35 10.15 13.06 -33.74
C GLY A 35 10.39 13.38 -32.27
N GLY A 36 10.76 12.37 -31.49
CA GLY A 36 11.31 12.55 -30.14
C GLY A 36 10.62 11.72 -29.05
N THR A 37 11.11 10.49 -28.87
CA THR A 37 11.12 9.72 -27.61
C THR A 37 9.94 9.92 -26.67
N ALA A 38 8.86 9.16 -26.87
CA ALA A 38 7.92 8.82 -25.82
C ALA A 38 8.01 7.32 -25.56
N ALA A 39 9.11 6.89 -24.95
CA ALA A 39 9.04 5.76 -24.03
C ALA A 39 8.17 6.23 -22.86
N ALA A 40 6.86 6.29 -23.08
CA ALA A 40 5.90 6.29 -21.99
C ALA A 40 6.09 4.94 -21.33
N PHE A 41 6.94 4.93 -20.29
CA PHE A 41 7.06 3.82 -19.37
C PHE A 41 5.64 3.45 -18.97
N ALA A 42 5.14 2.36 -19.55
CA ALA A 42 4.03 1.63 -19.00
C ALA A 42 4.53 1.12 -17.65
N LEU A 43 4.38 1.94 -16.61
CA LEU A 43 4.27 1.45 -15.25
C LEU A 43 2.92 0.73 -15.18
N ALA A 44 2.83 -0.39 -15.89
CA ALA A 44 2.00 -1.50 -15.45
C ALA A 44 2.61 -1.90 -14.12
N GLY A 45 2.20 -1.22 -13.05
CA GLY A 45 2.43 -1.71 -11.71
C GLY A 45 1.81 -3.08 -11.69
N CYS A 46 2.64 -4.12 -11.61
CA CYS A 46 2.16 -5.43 -11.24
C CYS A 46 1.40 -5.22 -9.94
N ALA A 47 0.07 -5.32 -9.98
CA ALA A 47 -0.71 -5.49 -8.79
C ALA A 47 -0.29 -6.86 -8.25
N GLN A 48 0.73 -6.86 -7.41
CA GLN A 48 1.10 -8.02 -6.61
C GLN A 48 -0.17 -8.39 -5.88
N GLU A 49 -0.60 -9.67 -5.93
CA GLU A 49 -1.78 -10.10 -5.20
C GLU A 49 -1.57 -9.74 -3.72
N GLN A 50 -2.21 -8.66 -3.30
CA GLN A 50 -1.99 -8.08 -1.99
C GLN A 50 -2.94 -8.79 -1.06
N SER A 51 -2.44 -9.59 -0.12
CA SER A 51 -3.29 -10.26 0.86
C SER A 51 -4.15 -9.26 1.63
N ASP A 52 -5.36 -9.69 2.00
CA ASP A 52 -6.34 -8.82 2.66
C ASP A 52 -6.04 -8.68 4.16
N LEU A 53 -5.32 -9.65 4.73
CA LEU A 53 -4.83 -9.68 6.10
C LEU A 53 -3.42 -10.26 6.12
N VAL A 54 -2.48 -9.57 6.79
CA VAL A 54 -1.21 -10.17 7.21
C VAL A 54 -1.36 -10.59 8.66
N TRP A 55 -0.89 -11.77 9.03
CA TRP A 55 -0.98 -12.26 10.41
C TRP A 55 0.36 -12.83 10.84
N HIS A 56 1.04 -12.14 11.75
CA HIS A 56 2.24 -12.65 12.42
C HIS A 56 1.90 -13.42 13.69
N ASN A 57 2.49 -14.59 13.87
CA ASN A 57 2.32 -15.40 15.09
C ASN A 57 3.61 -16.15 15.43
N TRP A 58 3.69 -16.70 16.64
CA TRP A 58 4.68 -17.72 16.97
C TRP A 58 4.43 -18.99 16.19
N ASP A 59 5.51 -19.78 16.06
CA ASP A 59 5.40 -21.12 15.52
C ASP A 59 4.50 -22.00 16.40
N LEU A 60 3.92 -23.05 15.82
CA LEU A 60 3.06 -24.05 16.46
C LEU A 60 1.68 -23.57 16.94
N TYR A 61 1.32 -22.29 16.74
CA TYR A 61 0.00 -21.74 17.12
C TYR A 61 -1.07 -21.87 16.04
N MET A 62 -0.72 -22.39 14.87
CA MET A 62 -1.65 -22.64 13.77
C MET A 62 -1.54 -24.10 13.35
N ASP A 63 -2.66 -24.68 12.93
CA ASP A 63 -2.67 -26.06 12.45
C ASP A 63 -1.83 -26.20 11.19
N GLU A 64 -1.17 -27.35 11.10
CA GLU A 64 -0.44 -27.77 9.92
C GLU A 64 -0.79 -29.25 9.66
N ASP A 65 -1.19 -29.57 8.43
CA ASP A 65 -1.42 -30.96 8.01
C ASP A 65 -0.14 -31.63 7.50
N ASP A 66 -0.22 -32.91 7.15
CA ASP A 66 0.93 -33.70 6.68
C ASP A 66 1.55 -33.17 5.38
N GLU A 67 0.83 -32.29 4.65
CA GLU A 67 1.28 -31.65 3.42
C GLU A 67 1.83 -30.23 3.65
N GLY A 68 1.84 -29.75 4.90
CA GLY A 68 2.29 -28.41 5.26
C GLY A 68 1.24 -27.32 5.05
N ASN A 69 -0.02 -27.69 4.76
CA ASN A 69 -1.09 -26.72 4.62
C ASN A 69 -1.65 -26.30 5.98
N ARG A 70 -2.41 -25.20 6.01
CA ARG A 70 -3.08 -24.67 7.21
C ARG A 70 -4.61 -24.73 7.06
N PRO A 71 -5.26 -25.89 7.34
CA PRO A 71 -6.68 -26.08 7.09
C PRO A 71 -7.58 -25.04 7.75
N THR A 72 -7.23 -24.52 8.93
CA THR A 72 -8.04 -23.49 9.61
C THR A 72 -8.02 -22.16 8.85
N LEU A 73 -6.87 -21.74 8.32
CA LEU A 73 -6.78 -20.54 7.50
C LEU A 73 -7.47 -20.71 6.13
N GLN A 74 -7.41 -21.90 5.56
CA GLN A 74 -8.14 -22.21 4.32
C GLN A 74 -9.65 -22.08 4.55
N ARG A 75 -10.19 -22.73 5.59
CA ARG A 75 -11.61 -22.61 5.95
C ARG A 75 -12.01 -21.16 6.24
N PHE A 76 -11.17 -20.40 6.93
CA PHE A 76 -11.41 -18.99 7.18
C PHE A 76 -11.51 -18.20 5.86
N THR A 77 -10.57 -18.41 4.95
CA THR A 77 -10.54 -17.77 3.64
C THR A 77 -11.78 -18.14 2.81
N GLU A 78 -12.17 -19.42 2.81
CA GLU A 78 -13.37 -19.90 2.11
C GLU A 78 -14.67 -19.28 2.64
N GLN A 79 -14.78 -19.12 3.96
CA GLN A 79 -15.98 -18.61 4.61
C GLN A 79 -16.12 -17.09 4.50
N THR A 80 -15.00 -16.37 4.46
CA THR A 80 -14.98 -14.90 4.56
C THR A 80 -14.60 -14.22 3.25
N GLY A 81 -13.90 -14.90 2.36
CA GLY A 81 -13.24 -14.31 1.20
C GLY A 81 -11.98 -13.52 1.52
N ILE A 82 -11.52 -13.49 2.78
CA ILE A 82 -10.32 -12.76 3.21
C ILE A 82 -9.10 -13.65 3.04
N ARG A 83 -8.18 -13.25 2.15
CA ARG A 83 -6.89 -13.95 1.98
C ARG A 83 -5.91 -13.55 3.08
N VAL A 84 -5.39 -14.54 3.78
CA VAL A 84 -4.44 -14.34 4.89
C VAL A 84 -3.02 -14.66 4.43
N ASP A 85 -2.10 -13.72 4.62
CA ASP A 85 -0.65 -13.91 4.58
C ASP A 85 -0.15 -14.21 6.00
N TYR A 86 -0.11 -15.49 6.35
CA TYR A 86 0.31 -15.95 7.67
C TYR A 86 1.84 -16.12 7.73
N LYS A 87 2.49 -15.43 8.67
CA LYS A 87 3.95 -15.48 8.83
C LYS A 87 4.36 -15.83 10.24
N ILE A 88 5.36 -16.70 10.33
CA ILE A 88 6.03 -17.04 11.58
C ILE A 88 7.24 -16.11 11.71
N GLU A 89 7.01 -14.92 12.24
CA GLU A 89 7.98 -13.81 12.31
C GLU A 89 8.32 -13.40 13.74
N ILE A 90 7.74 -14.09 14.72
CA ILE A 90 7.95 -13.83 16.15
C ILE A 90 8.91 -14.89 16.70
N ASP A 91 10.09 -14.46 17.12
CA ASP A 91 11.06 -15.29 17.85
C ASP A 91 10.80 -15.18 19.36
N ASP A 92 10.89 -13.95 19.88
CA ASP A 92 10.56 -13.61 21.26
C ASP A 92 9.91 -12.21 21.36
N ASN A 93 9.36 -11.90 22.54
CA ASN A 93 8.66 -10.64 22.80
C ASN A 93 9.54 -9.40 22.59
N ASP A 94 10.77 -9.43 23.10
CA ASP A 94 11.66 -8.27 23.12
C ASP A 94 12.19 -7.98 21.71
N THR A 95 12.57 -9.02 20.97
CA THR A 95 13.02 -8.90 19.58
C THR A 95 11.89 -8.41 18.67
N TYR A 96 10.68 -8.97 18.80
CA TYR A 96 9.55 -8.55 17.97
C TYR A 96 9.10 -7.12 18.29
N PHE A 97 8.98 -6.77 19.59
CA PHE A 97 8.69 -5.39 19.98
C PHE A 97 9.78 -4.43 19.49
N GLY A 98 11.05 -4.80 19.63
CA GLY A 98 12.20 -4.06 19.11
C GLY A 98 12.07 -3.69 17.63
N LYS A 99 11.55 -4.63 16.82
CA LYS A 99 11.30 -4.50 15.37
C LYS A 99 10.16 -3.51 15.06
N VAL A 100 9.06 -3.53 15.79
CA VAL A 100 7.84 -2.77 15.44
C VAL A 100 7.64 -1.47 16.23
N LYS A 101 8.33 -1.27 17.36
CA LYS A 101 8.07 -0.14 18.30
C LYS A 101 8.13 1.24 17.62
N ASP A 102 9.10 1.48 16.73
CA ASP A 102 9.28 2.78 16.11
C ASP A 102 8.11 3.08 15.15
N GLN A 103 7.61 2.07 14.43
CA GLN A 103 6.41 2.20 13.59
C GLN A 103 5.17 2.46 14.44
N LEU A 104 5.01 1.77 15.56
CA LEU A 104 3.92 1.99 16.51
C LEU A 104 3.93 3.42 17.08
N GLU A 105 5.08 3.92 17.49
CA GLU A 105 5.26 5.29 17.98
C GLU A 105 4.86 6.34 16.93
N LEU A 106 5.09 6.03 15.66
CA LEU A 106 4.73 6.88 14.52
C LEU A 106 3.28 6.66 14.02
N GLY A 107 2.53 5.73 14.61
CA GLY A 107 1.19 5.36 14.16
C GLY A 107 1.17 4.74 12.76
N GLN A 108 2.28 4.12 12.35
CA GLN A 108 2.43 3.47 11.05
C GLN A 108 1.95 2.02 11.11
N ASP A 109 1.55 1.51 9.96
CA ASP A 109 1.34 0.08 9.76
C ASP A 109 2.66 -0.67 10.03
N ILE A 110 2.59 -1.71 10.87
CA ILE A 110 3.72 -2.56 11.25
C ILE A 110 3.93 -3.70 10.25
N GLY A 111 3.02 -3.87 9.29
CA GLY A 111 3.02 -4.96 8.32
C GLY A 111 2.58 -6.30 8.92
N ALA A 112 1.71 -6.26 9.93
CA ALA A 112 1.18 -7.41 10.67
C ALA A 112 -0.21 -7.11 11.26
#